data_AF-A0A7X8G0J6-F1
#
_entry.id   AF-A0A7X8G0J6-F1
#
_cell.length_a   1.000
_cell.length_b   1.000
_cell.length_c   1.000
_cell.angle_alpha   90.00
_cell.angle_beta   90.00
_cell.angle_gamma   90.00
#
_symmetry.space_group_name_H-M   'P 1'
#
loop_
_entity.id
_entity.type
_entity.pdbx_description
1 polymer ?
#
loop_
_entity_poly.entity_id
_entity_poly.type
_entity_poly.pdbx_seq_one_letter_code
_entity_poly.pdbx_strand_id
1 'polypeptide(L)'
;MAILERFGDIIKANINVLLEKMEDPEKMIDQYLEDMMKDLAEVKQSTAEVMAEETRTKRLVDQNEAEVAKYNEFAKKALMAGNEADARTFINKKQELENVGAGLMTAYAAAHENAIKMRQMHDKLTADIETLKTRRQVIKSKVKVAKTQETLNEATQATKKIAGAKSAFERMEDKASRMLDEANAMAELNMEPIDEAKALEEKYASMGNASVDDELNKLKEELGL
;
A
#
# COMPACT_ATOMS: atom_id res chain seq x y z
N MET A 1 2.94 23.68 -26.03
CA MET A 1 2.07 22.54 -26.38
C MET A 1 2.42 21.25 -25.64
N ALA A 2 3.69 21.02 -25.26
CA ALA A 2 4.08 19.82 -24.50
C ALA A 2 3.34 19.62 -23.15
N ILE A 3 3.02 20.70 -22.40
CA ILE A 3 2.25 20.60 -21.14
C ILE A 3 0.81 20.16 -21.42
N LEU A 4 0.15 20.76 -22.41
CA LEU A 4 -1.22 20.40 -22.84
C LEU A 4 -1.33 18.94 -23.33
N GLU A 5 -0.32 18.45 -24.06
CA GLU A 5 -0.25 17.07 -24.53
C GLU A 5 -0.02 16.09 -23.38
N ARG A 6 0.91 16.37 -22.46
CA ARG A 6 1.11 15.57 -21.23
C ARG A 6 -0.18 15.47 -20.41
N PHE A 7 -0.94 16.56 -20.33
CA PHE A 7 -2.24 16.58 -19.66
C PHE A 7 -3.31 15.73 -20.33
N GLY A 8 -3.34 15.70 -21.67
CA GLY A 8 -4.27 14.85 -22.41
C GLY A 8 -4.11 13.37 -22.07
N ASP A 9 -2.87 12.94 -21.83
CA ASP A 9 -2.52 11.55 -21.49
C ASP A 9 -2.75 11.22 -20.01
N ILE A 10 -2.50 12.18 -19.11
CA ILE A 10 -2.68 12.03 -17.64
C ILE A 10 -4.14 11.71 -17.27
N ILE A 11 -5.11 12.26 -18.00
CA ILE A 11 -6.54 12.08 -17.69
C ILE A 11 -7.15 10.80 -18.27
N LYS A 12 -6.48 10.14 -19.22
CA LYS A 12 -7.03 8.94 -19.90
C LYS A 12 -6.39 7.63 -19.51
N ALA A 13 -5.29 7.63 -18.77
CA ALA A 13 -4.78 6.40 -18.21
C ALA A 13 -5.70 6.01 -17.04
N ASN A 14 -6.61 5.06 -17.29
CA ASN A 14 -7.26 4.27 -16.26
C ASN A 14 -6.23 3.89 -15.20
N ILE A 15 -6.15 4.65 -14.11
CA ILE A 15 -5.28 4.36 -12.97
C ILE A 15 -5.49 2.90 -12.51
N ASN A 16 -6.70 2.36 -12.71
CA ASN A 16 -7.04 0.96 -12.49
C ASN A 16 -6.22 -0.01 -13.39
N VAL A 17 -6.05 0.30 -14.68
CA VAL A 17 -5.29 -0.53 -15.64
C VAL A 17 -3.78 -0.42 -15.41
N LEU A 18 -3.29 0.77 -15.00
CA LEU A 18 -1.90 0.95 -14.58
C LEU A 18 -1.61 0.16 -13.30
N LEU A 19 -2.51 0.20 -12.32
CA LEU A 19 -2.33 -0.53 -11.04
C LEU A 19 -2.41 -2.05 -11.18
N GLU A 20 -3.21 -2.57 -12.12
CA GLU A 20 -3.38 -4.02 -12.33
C GLU A 20 -2.12 -4.74 -12.85
N LYS A 21 -1.15 -4.00 -13.40
CA LYS A 21 0.06 -4.57 -14.02
C LYS A 21 1.36 -4.34 -13.24
N MET A 22 1.30 -3.73 -12.06
CA MET A 22 2.51 -3.24 -11.40
C MET A 22 2.87 -4.00 -10.12
N GLU A 23 4.17 -4.31 -10.00
CA GLU A 23 4.80 -5.05 -8.90
C GLU A 23 4.78 -4.29 -7.57
N ASP A 24 4.87 -2.95 -7.60
CA ASP A 24 4.80 -2.08 -6.42
C ASP A 24 3.82 -0.91 -6.65
N PRO A 25 2.51 -1.10 -6.39
CA PRO A 25 1.50 -0.07 -6.59
C PRO A 25 1.64 1.12 -5.64
N GLU A 26 2.36 0.97 -4.52
CA GLU A 26 2.59 2.05 -3.55
C GLU A 26 3.61 3.06 -4.08
N LYS A 27 4.77 2.59 -4.56
CA LYS A 27 5.82 3.47 -5.09
C LYS A 27 5.39 4.21 -6.35
N MET A 28 4.67 3.55 -7.25
CA MET A 28 4.26 4.15 -8.51
C MET A 28 3.27 5.30 -8.33
N ILE A 29 2.32 5.15 -7.39
CA ILE A 29 1.40 6.23 -7.07
C ILE A 29 2.11 7.40 -6.37
N ASP A 30 3.12 7.11 -5.55
CA ASP A 30 3.93 8.13 -4.89
C ASP A 30 4.70 8.94 -5.95
N GLN A 31 5.35 8.26 -6.92
CA GLN A 31 6.05 8.90 -8.03
C GLN A 31 5.09 9.73 -8.91
N TYR A 32 3.95 9.16 -9.28
CA TYR A 32 2.98 9.86 -10.12
C TYR A 32 2.41 11.11 -9.45
N LEU A 33 2.15 11.04 -8.14
CA LEU A 33 1.74 12.19 -7.35
C LEU A 33 2.84 13.27 -7.31
N GLU A 34 4.10 12.87 -7.18
CA GLU A 34 5.24 13.80 -7.20
C GLU A 34 5.35 14.52 -8.56
N ASP A 35 5.24 13.77 -9.65
CA ASP A 35 5.31 14.31 -11.02
C ASP A 35 4.16 15.28 -11.28
N MET A 36 2.94 14.93 -10.87
CA MET A 36 1.79 15.83 -11.00
C MET A 36 1.91 17.08 -10.12
N MET A 37 2.52 16.98 -8.94
CA MET A 37 2.78 18.15 -8.10
C MET A 37 3.82 19.10 -8.75
N LYS A 38 4.83 18.56 -9.45
CA LYS A 38 5.79 19.36 -10.23
C LYS A 38 5.09 20.05 -11.40
N ASP A 39 4.30 19.29 -12.16
CA ASP A 39 3.52 19.83 -13.27
C ASP A 39 2.53 20.91 -12.78
N LEU A 40 1.95 20.76 -11.57
CA LEU A 40 1.07 21.78 -10.98
C LEU A 40 1.80 23.09 -10.70
N ALA A 41 3.04 23.01 -10.21
CA ALA A 41 3.84 24.20 -9.96
C ALA A 41 4.13 24.95 -11.28
N GLU A 42 4.48 24.23 -12.34
CA GLU A 42 4.72 24.81 -13.68
C GLU A 42 3.44 25.42 -14.26
N VAL A 43 2.32 24.67 -14.25
CA VAL A 43 1.02 25.14 -14.73
C VAL A 43 0.57 26.37 -13.96
N LYS A 44 0.77 26.41 -12.64
CA LYS A 44 0.43 27.57 -11.81
C LYS A 44 1.23 28.81 -12.22
N GLN A 45 2.53 28.66 -12.48
CA GLN A 45 3.37 29.76 -12.95
C GLN A 45 2.90 30.24 -14.33
N SER A 46 2.75 29.34 -15.31
CA SER A 46 2.28 29.71 -16.65
C SER A 46 0.88 30.31 -16.64
N THR A 47 -0.02 29.81 -15.78
CA THR A 47 -1.37 30.37 -15.61
C THR A 47 -1.29 31.80 -15.08
N ALA A 48 -0.42 32.08 -14.11
CA ALA A 48 -0.22 33.42 -13.58
C ALA A 48 0.34 34.38 -14.65
N GLU A 49 1.28 33.94 -15.47
CA GLU A 49 1.84 34.73 -16.58
C GLU A 49 0.76 35.07 -17.62
N VAL A 50 -0.07 34.10 -18.00
CA VAL A 50 -1.17 34.32 -18.97
C VAL A 50 -2.24 35.24 -18.39
N MET A 51 -2.60 35.09 -17.12
CA MET A 51 -3.54 35.99 -16.43
C MET A 51 -2.99 37.41 -16.28
N ALA A 52 -1.68 37.56 -16.09
CA ALA A 52 -1.04 38.87 -16.09
C ALA A 52 -1.12 39.54 -17.46
N GLU A 53 -0.91 38.78 -18.55
CA GLU A 53 -1.05 39.31 -19.92
C GLU A 53 -2.51 39.66 -20.25
N GLU A 54 -3.48 38.86 -19.82
CA GLU A 54 -4.91 39.20 -19.89
C GLU A 54 -5.20 40.53 -19.19
N THR A 55 -4.72 40.69 -17.96
CA THR A 55 -4.92 41.92 -17.18
C THR A 55 -4.25 43.12 -17.85
N ARG A 56 -3.05 42.93 -18.40
CA ARG A 56 -2.30 43.96 -19.12
C ARG A 56 -3.03 44.40 -20.38
N THR A 57 -3.46 43.46 -21.22
CA THR A 57 -4.18 43.74 -22.46
C THR A 57 -5.54 44.38 -22.19
N LYS A 58 -6.24 43.94 -21.14
CA LYS A 58 -7.48 44.59 -20.67
C LYS A 58 -7.24 46.04 -20.31
N ARG A 59 -6.20 46.34 -19.52
CA ARG A 59 -5.86 47.72 -19.15
C ARG A 59 -5.57 48.60 -20.37
N LEU A 60 -4.93 48.06 -21.41
CA LEU A 60 -4.69 48.79 -22.65
C LEU A 60 -5.99 49.09 -23.41
N VAL A 61 -6.92 48.13 -23.46
CA VAL A 61 -8.27 48.34 -24.01
C VAL A 61 -8.98 49.45 -23.23
N ASP A 62 -9.07 49.33 -21.90
CA ASP A 62 -9.76 50.29 -21.05
C ASP A 62 -9.15 51.72 -21.19
N GLN A 63 -7.83 51.83 -21.31
CA GLN A 63 -7.13 53.10 -21.56
C GLN A 63 -7.47 53.69 -22.93
N ASN A 64 -7.49 52.86 -23.97
CA ASN A 64 -7.84 53.32 -25.32
C ASN A 64 -9.30 53.78 -25.38
N GLU A 65 -10.23 53.04 -24.76
CA GLU A 65 -11.65 53.43 -24.65
C GLU A 65 -11.82 54.77 -23.93
N ALA A 66 -11.05 55.00 -22.85
CA ALA A 66 -11.06 56.28 -22.14
C ALA A 66 -10.58 57.45 -23.02
N GLU A 67 -9.52 57.26 -23.81
CA GLU A 67 -9.05 58.28 -24.76
C GLU A 67 -10.08 58.52 -25.88
N VAL A 68 -10.69 57.46 -26.45
CA VAL A 68 -11.77 57.59 -27.43
C VAL A 68 -12.92 58.43 -26.86
N ALA A 69 -13.35 58.16 -25.63
CA ALA A 69 -14.40 58.91 -24.96
C ALA A 69 -14.01 60.38 -24.74
N LYS A 70 -12.77 60.64 -24.31
CA LYS A 70 -12.23 61.99 -24.11
C LYS A 70 -12.21 62.82 -25.41
N TYR A 71 -11.71 62.25 -26.51
CA TYR A 71 -11.72 62.94 -27.81
C TYR A 71 -13.13 63.15 -28.35
N ASN A 72 -14.05 62.22 -28.08
CA ASN A 72 -15.47 62.40 -28.39
C ASN A 72 -16.08 63.59 -27.62
N GLU A 73 -15.76 63.75 -26.33
CA GLU A 73 -16.22 64.90 -25.53
C GLU A 73 -15.57 66.21 -25.99
N PHE A 74 -14.30 66.22 -26.38
CA PHE A 74 -13.66 67.40 -26.97
C PHE A 74 -14.28 67.80 -28.30
N ALA A 75 -14.58 66.83 -29.18
CA ALA A 75 -15.29 67.10 -30.43
C ALA A 75 -16.67 67.75 -30.18
N LYS A 76 -17.45 67.24 -29.21
CA LYS A 76 -18.74 67.83 -28.82
C LYS A 76 -18.57 69.27 -28.32
N LYS A 77 -17.60 69.53 -27.44
CA LYS A 77 -17.33 70.87 -26.92
C LYS A 77 -16.92 71.85 -28.01
N ALA A 78 -16.07 71.43 -28.95
CA ALA A 78 -15.66 72.26 -30.09
C ALA A 78 -16.85 72.62 -31.00
N LEU A 79 -17.74 71.66 -31.27
CA LEU A 79 -18.98 71.91 -32.02
C LEU A 79 -19.91 72.88 -31.29
N MET A 80 -20.10 72.72 -29.97
CA MET A 80 -20.91 73.63 -29.17
C MET A 80 -20.35 75.05 -29.15
N ALA A 81 -19.03 75.20 -29.25
CA ALA A 81 -18.34 76.48 -29.37
C ALA A 81 -18.33 77.05 -30.81
N GLY A 82 -18.93 76.36 -31.78
CA GLY A 82 -18.95 76.76 -33.19
C GLY A 82 -17.63 76.58 -33.93
N ASN A 83 -16.65 75.87 -33.34
CA ASN A 83 -15.34 75.64 -33.95
C ASN A 83 -15.30 74.28 -34.66
N GLU A 84 -15.79 74.26 -35.90
CA GLU A 84 -15.88 73.03 -36.70
C GLU A 84 -14.53 72.44 -37.10
N ALA A 85 -13.50 73.27 -37.26
CA ALA A 85 -12.15 72.81 -37.64
C ALA A 85 -11.51 71.97 -36.52
N ASP A 86 -11.64 72.44 -35.27
CA ASP A 86 -11.17 71.71 -34.09
C ASP A 86 -11.97 70.42 -33.88
N ALA A 87 -13.29 70.49 -34.07
CA ALA A 87 -14.15 69.31 -33.99
C ALA A 87 -13.74 68.22 -34.99
N ARG A 88 -13.46 68.57 -36.25
CA ARG A 88 -12.97 67.63 -37.26
C ARG A 88 -11.64 67.00 -36.86
N THR A 89 -10.73 67.79 -36.28
CA THR A 89 -9.43 67.29 -35.79
C THR A 89 -9.61 66.27 -34.67
N PHE A 90 -10.47 66.55 -33.69
CA PHE A 90 -10.76 65.61 -32.60
C PHE A 90 -11.48 64.34 -33.08
N ILE A 91 -12.39 64.46 -34.06
CA ILE A 91 -13.06 63.29 -34.67
C ILE A 91 -12.05 62.41 -35.41
N ASN A 92 -11.14 62.99 -36.20
CA ASN A 92 -10.08 62.22 -36.85
C ASN A 92 -9.22 61.48 -35.82
N LYS A 93 -8.85 62.15 -34.72
CA LYS A 93 -8.06 61.51 -33.66
C LYS A 93 -8.82 60.38 -32.96
N LYS A 94 -10.12 60.56 -32.73
CA LYS A 94 -11.00 59.52 -32.21
C LYS A 94 -11.02 58.30 -33.14
N GLN A 95 -11.18 58.50 -34.44
CA GLN A 95 -11.19 57.40 -35.42
C GLN A 95 -9.86 56.63 -35.45
N GLU A 96 -8.72 57.31 -35.35
CA GLU A 96 -7.42 56.65 -35.20
C GLU A 96 -7.38 55.74 -33.97
N LEU A 97 -7.86 56.24 -32.82
CA LEU A 97 -7.90 55.47 -31.57
C LEU A 97 -8.91 54.31 -31.62
N GLU A 98 -10.03 54.47 -32.31
CA GLU A 98 -10.99 53.38 -32.55
C GLU A 98 -10.35 52.25 -33.38
N ASN A 99 -9.58 52.61 -34.42
CA ASN A 99 -8.83 51.63 -35.22
C ASN A 99 -7.76 50.89 -34.40
N VAL A 100 -7.02 51.60 -33.54
CA VAL A 100 -6.06 50.99 -32.60
C VAL A 100 -6.80 50.09 -31.60
N GLY A 101 -7.94 50.53 -31.10
CA GLY A 101 -8.78 49.80 -30.16
C GLY A 101 -9.24 48.44 -30.67
N ALA A 102 -9.57 48.33 -31.96
CA ALA A 102 -9.93 47.05 -32.58
C ALA A 102 -8.79 45.99 -32.48
N GLY A 103 -7.54 46.42 -32.67
CA GLY A 103 -6.37 45.56 -32.48
C GLY A 103 -6.17 45.14 -31.02
N LEU A 104 -6.32 46.09 -30.08
CA LEU A 104 -6.22 45.82 -28.64
C LEU A 104 -7.32 44.86 -28.16
N MET A 105 -8.55 45.01 -28.66
CA MET A 105 -9.67 44.11 -28.36
C MET A 105 -9.41 42.69 -28.85
N THR A 106 -8.83 42.54 -30.05
CA THR A 106 -8.44 41.23 -30.60
C THR A 106 -7.36 40.58 -29.73
N ALA A 107 -6.34 41.36 -29.32
CA ALA A 107 -5.29 40.87 -28.43
C ALA A 107 -5.84 40.47 -27.05
N TYR A 108 -6.74 41.27 -26.48
CA TYR A 108 -7.40 40.95 -25.22
C TYR A 108 -8.25 39.69 -25.33
N ALA A 109 -9.05 39.53 -26.39
CA ALA A 109 -9.86 38.34 -26.60
C ALA A 109 -9.02 37.06 -26.66
N ALA A 110 -7.89 37.09 -27.38
CA ALA A 110 -6.95 35.97 -27.44
C ALA A 110 -6.30 35.68 -26.07
N ALA A 111 -5.88 36.72 -25.34
CA ALA A 111 -5.31 36.57 -24.00
C ALA A 111 -6.34 36.01 -23.00
N HIS A 112 -7.58 36.49 -23.04
CA HIS A 112 -8.68 36.03 -22.21
C HIS A 112 -9.03 34.56 -22.47
N GLU A 113 -9.13 34.15 -23.73
CA GLU A 113 -9.40 32.74 -24.08
C GLU A 113 -8.28 31.81 -23.56
N ASN A 114 -7.02 32.24 -23.71
CA ASN A 114 -5.88 31.49 -23.18
C ASN A 114 -5.90 31.42 -21.65
N ALA A 115 -6.24 32.51 -20.97
CA ALA A 115 -6.35 32.55 -19.51
C ALA A 115 -7.44 31.60 -19.00
N ILE A 116 -8.60 31.54 -19.67
CA ILE A 116 -9.67 30.60 -19.34
C ILE A 116 -9.17 29.15 -19.46
N LYS A 117 -8.54 28.81 -20.58
CA LYS A 117 -8.02 27.44 -20.81
C LYS A 117 -6.98 27.03 -19.77
N MET A 118 -6.06 27.93 -19.42
CA MET A 118 -5.04 27.68 -18.39
C MET A 118 -5.66 27.51 -17.00
N ARG A 119 -6.66 28.32 -16.64
CA ARG A 119 -7.39 28.17 -15.38
C ARG A 119 -8.11 26.82 -15.30
N GLN A 120 -8.81 26.44 -16.37
CA GLN A 120 -9.48 25.14 -16.44
C GLN A 120 -8.50 23.97 -16.29
N MET A 121 -7.32 24.07 -16.90
CA MET A 121 -6.26 23.08 -16.74
C MET A 121 -5.75 23.01 -15.30
N HIS A 122 -5.47 24.16 -14.68
CA HIS A 122 -5.04 24.24 -13.28
C HIS A 122 -6.06 23.58 -12.33
N ASP A 123 -7.34 23.92 -12.51
CA ASP A 123 -8.42 23.40 -11.64
C ASP A 123 -8.58 21.89 -11.81
N LYS A 124 -8.48 21.41 -13.05
CA LYS A 124 -8.50 19.99 -13.35
C LYS A 124 -7.33 19.24 -12.71
N LEU A 125 -6.10 19.76 -12.84
CA LEU A 125 -4.93 19.12 -12.22
C LEU A 125 -5.05 19.05 -10.71
N THR A 126 -5.56 20.13 -10.11
CA THR A 126 -5.79 20.19 -8.67
C THR A 126 -6.78 19.12 -8.23
N ALA A 127 -7.89 18.96 -8.96
CA ALA A 127 -8.88 17.91 -8.68
C ALA A 127 -8.32 16.49 -8.86
N ASP A 128 -7.51 16.27 -9.90
CA ASP A 128 -6.88 14.97 -10.17
C ASP A 128 -5.85 14.61 -9.07
N ILE A 129 -5.06 15.57 -8.62
CA ILE A 129 -4.12 15.42 -7.48
C ILE A 129 -4.87 15.02 -6.20
N GLU A 130 -5.98 15.68 -5.87
CA GLU A 130 -6.77 15.33 -4.67
C GLU A 130 -7.39 13.92 -4.79
N THR A 131 -7.85 13.56 -5.98
CA THR A 131 -8.34 12.20 -6.27
C THR A 131 -7.23 11.16 -6.07
N LEU A 132 -6.02 11.44 -6.55
CA LEU A 132 -4.87 10.55 -6.41
C LEU A 132 -4.39 10.42 -4.97
N LYS A 133 -4.37 11.50 -4.18
CA LYS A 133 -4.07 11.45 -2.75
C LYS A 133 -5.03 10.51 -2.02
N THR A 134 -6.32 10.58 -2.35
CA THR A 134 -7.33 9.69 -1.78
C THR A 134 -7.09 8.24 -2.17
N ARG A 135 -6.82 7.97 -3.46
CA ARG A 135 -6.53 6.62 -3.96
C ARG A 135 -5.25 6.04 -3.36
N ARG A 136 -4.22 6.85 -3.20
CA ARG A 136 -2.97 6.51 -2.53
C ARG A 136 -3.22 5.98 -1.13
N GLN A 137 -4.05 6.67 -0.34
CA GLN A 137 -4.37 6.23 1.02
C GLN A 137 -5.08 4.86 1.02
N VAL A 138 -6.01 4.65 0.09
CA VAL A 138 -6.71 3.36 -0.06
C VAL A 138 -5.73 2.25 -0.43
N ILE A 139 -4.79 2.51 -1.35
CA ILE A 139 -3.82 1.52 -1.82
C ILE A 139 -2.82 1.17 -0.73
N LYS A 140 -2.26 2.15 -0.01
CA LYS A 140 -1.40 1.89 1.15
C LYS A 140 -2.11 1.06 2.21
N SER A 141 -3.39 1.34 2.46
CA SER A 141 -4.20 0.56 3.40
C SER A 141 -4.36 -0.89 2.94
N LYS A 142 -4.69 -1.10 1.66
CA LYS A 142 -4.83 -2.45 1.07
C LYS A 142 -3.51 -3.22 1.08
N VAL A 143 -2.41 -2.58 0.71
CA VAL A 143 -1.06 -3.18 0.74
C VAL A 143 -0.70 -3.59 2.17
N LYS A 144 -1.00 -2.76 3.19
CA LYS A 144 -0.77 -3.09 4.60
C LYS A 144 -1.61 -4.30 5.05
N VAL A 145 -2.89 -4.34 4.67
CA VAL A 145 -3.78 -5.49 4.97
C VAL A 145 -3.25 -6.75 4.31
N ALA A 146 -2.86 -6.69 3.02
CA ALA A 146 -2.30 -7.82 2.30
C ALA A 146 -1.01 -8.35 2.96
N LYS A 147 -0.07 -7.47 3.29
CA LYS A 147 1.16 -7.83 4.02
C LYS A 147 0.86 -8.46 5.38
N THR A 148 -0.10 -7.92 6.13
CA THR A 148 -0.50 -8.47 7.43
C THR A 148 -1.10 -9.87 7.28
N GLN A 149 -1.94 -10.09 6.25
CA GLN A 149 -2.53 -11.39 5.96
C GLN A 149 -1.48 -12.41 5.52
N GLU A 150 -0.50 -11.99 4.72
CA GLU A 150 0.64 -12.81 4.31
C GLU A 150 1.46 -13.25 5.52
N THR A 151 1.86 -12.30 6.39
CA THR A 151 2.56 -12.61 7.64
C THR A 151 1.76 -13.55 8.56
N LEU A 152 0.44 -13.36 8.66
CA LEU A 152 -0.42 -14.25 9.45
C LEU A 152 -0.48 -15.67 8.85
N ASN A 153 -0.56 -15.76 7.52
CA ASN A 153 -0.56 -17.04 6.82
C ASN A 153 0.78 -17.77 6.99
N GLU A 154 1.90 -17.06 6.89
CA GLU A 154 3.25 -17.61 7.13
C GLU A 154 3.40 -18.09 8.58
N ALA A 155 3.00 -17.28 9.56
CA ALA A 155 3.04 -17.65 10.98
C ALA A 155 2.15 -18.85 11.29
N THR A 156 0.96 -18.92 10.69
CA THR A 156 0.05 -20.07 10.81
C THR A 156 0.65 -21.33 10.19
N GLN A 157 1.30 -21.21 9.04
CA GLN A 157 2.00 -22.34 8.41
C GLN A 157 3.21 -22.80 9.24
N ALA A 158 3.98 -21.87 9.82
CA ALA A 158 5.07 -22.19 10.73
C ALA A 158 4.56 -22.90 11.99
N THR A 159 3.46 -22.43 12.57
CA THR A 159 2.82 -23.06 13.74
C THR A 159 2.29 -24.45 13.42
N LYS A 160 1.65 -24.65 12.25
CA LYS A 160 1.23 -25.98 11.78
C LYS A 160 2.41 -26.93 11.57
N LYS A 161 3.53 -26.45 11.03
CA LYS A 161 4.77 -27.25 10.90
C LYS A 161 5.32 -27.64 12.26
N ILE A 162 5.33 -26.74 13.24
CA ILE A 162 5.80 -27.01 14.61
C ILE A 162 4.87 -28.01 15.31
N ALA A 163 3.55 -27.84 15.22
CA ALA A 163 2.57 -28.78 15.80
C ALA A 163 2.67 -30.17 15.15
N GLY A 164 2.84 -30.22 13.82
CA GLY A 164 3.08 -31.47 13.08
C GLY A 164 4.36 -32.17 13.53
N ALA A 165 5.46 -31.43 13.69
CA ALA A 165 6.74 -31.96 14.16
C ALA A 165 6.68 -32.46 15.61
N LYS A 166 5.97 -31.75 16.50
CA LYS A 166 5.76 -32.19 17.89
C LYS A 166 4.96 -33.49 17.95
N SER A 167 3.90 -33.62 17.17
CA SER A 167 3.13 -34.88 17.09
C SER A 167 3.93 -36.05 16.52
N ALA A 168 4.91 -35.78 15.65
CA ALA A 168 5.80 -36.81 15.11
C ALA A 168 6.83 -37.27 16.13
N PHE A 169 7.32 -36.34 16.97
CA PHE A 169 8.18 -36.66 18.10
C PHE A 169 7.47 -37.52 19.15
N GLU A 170 6.25 -37.14 19.55
CA GLU A 170 5.43 -37.92 20.51
C GLU A 170 5.16 -39.34 19.99
N ARG A 171 4.85 -39.52 18.71
CA ARG A 171 4.69 -40.86 18.10
C ARG A 171 5.97 -41.70 18.09
N MET A 172 7.13 -41.04 17.95
CA MET A 172 8.42 -41.71 17.93
C MET A 172 8.84 -42.12 19.35
N GLU A 173 8.51 -41.30 20.35
CA GLU A 173 8.70 -41.58 21.77
C GLU A 173 7.81 -42.74 22.25
N ASP A 174 6.54 -42.77 21.84
CA ASP A 174 5.63 -43.90 22.09
C ASP A 174 6.12 -45.20 21.44
N LYS A 175 6.64 -45.11 20.20
CA LYS A 175 7.19 -46.28 19.50
C LYS A 175 8.45 -46.81 20.17
N ALA A 176 9.35 -45.92 20.61
CA ALA A 176 10.55 -46.29 21.34
C ALA A 176 10.21 -46.96 22.68
N SER A 177 9.21 -46.42 23.40
CA SER A 177 8.72 -46.99 24.65
C SER A 177 8.16 -48.39 24.45
N ARG A 178 7.31 -48.60 23.42
CA ARG A 178 6.80 -49.95 23.09
C ARG A 178 7.90 -50.93 22.72
N MET A 179 8.90 -50.51 21.96
CA MET A 179 10.04 -51.37 21.63
C MET A 179 10.84 -51.77 22.88
N LEU A 180 10.98 -50.84 23.83
CA LEU A 180 11.63 -51.10 25.11
C LEU A 180 10.81 -52.07 25.96
N ASP A 181 9.50 -51.88 26.03
CA ASP A 181 8.57 -52.75 26.75
C ASP A 181 8.53 -54.16 26.14
N GLU A 182 8.50 -54.28 24.80
CA GLU A 182 8.58 -55.57 24.10
C GLU A 182 9.93 -56.27 24.33
N ALA A 183 11.04 -55.53 24.32
CA ALA A 183 12.36 -56.09 24.62
C ALA A 183 12.46 -56.58 26.07
N ASN A 184 11.89 -55.83 27.02
CA ASN A 184 11.83 -56.23 28.43
C ASN A 184 10.92 -57.46 28.61
N ALA A 185 9.74 -57.49 27.98
CA ALA A 185 8.84 -58.65 28.03
C ALA A 185 9.46 -59.90 27.38
N MET A 186 10.21 -59.75 26.29
CA MET A 186 10.98 -60.86 25.71
C MET A 186 12.14 -61.30 26.61
N ALA A 187 12.78 -60.39 27.34
CA ALA A 187 13.79 -60.76 28.33
C ALA A 187 13.19 -61.53 29.50
N GLU A 188 11.99 -61.17 29.96
CA GLU A 188 11.21 -61.91 30.95
C GLU A 188 10.75 -63.28 30.43
N LEU A 189 10.35 -63.40 29.16
CA LEU A 189 9.98 -64.68 28.55
C LEU A 189 11.17 -65.61 28.27
N ASN A 190 12.37 -65.04 28.07
CA ASN A 190 13.62 -65.80 27.92
C ASN A 190 14.27 -66.16 29.27
N MET A 191 13.69 -65.73 30.41
CA MET A 191 13.95 -66.42 31.67
C MET A 191 13.26 -67.78 31.59
N GLU A 192 14.04 -68.83 31.34
CA GLU A 192 13.53 -70.21 31.31
C GLU A 192 12.74 -70.51 32.60
N PRO A 193 11.62 -71.27 32.52
CA PRO A 193 10.98 -71.79 33.71
C PRO A 193 12.01 -72.66 34.43
N ILE A 194 12.31 -72.30 35.68
CA ILE A 194 13.05 -73.19 36.57
C ILE A 194 12.23 -74.47 36.65
N ASP A 195 12.76 -75.55 36.08
CA ASP A 195 12.22 -76.90 36.20
C ASP A 195 12.33 -77.30 37.67
N GLU A 196 11.25 -77.06 38.44
CA GLU A 196 11.16 -77.33 39.86
C GLU A 196 11.54 -78.79 40.19
N ALA A 197 11.40 -79.73 39.25
CA ALA A 197 11.80 -81.12 39.40
C ALA A 197 13.33 -81.29 39.45
N LYS A 198 14.10 -80.56 38.64
CA LYS A 198 15.57 -80.60 38.65
C LYS A 198 16.16 -79.96 39.91
N ALA A 199 15.55 -78.88 40.40
CA ALA A 199 15.96 -78.22 41.64
C ALA A 199 15.67 -79.08 42.90
N LEU A 200 14.65 -79.94 42.84
CA LEU A 200 14.34 -80.92 43.88
C LEU A 200 15.28 -82.13 43.83
N GLU A 201 15.65 -82.62 42.64
CA GLU A 201 16.58 -83.75 42.47
C GLU A 201 17.97 -83.47 43.08
N GLU A 202 18.54 -82.29 42.85
CA GLU A 202 19.83 -81.87 43.45
C GLU A 202 19.76 -81.74 44.98
N LYS A 203 18.60 -81.33 45.50
CA LYS A 203 18.35 -81.15 46.94
C LYS A 203 18.17 -82.48 47.68
N TYR A 204 17.66 -83.52 47.03
CA TYR A 204 17.50 -84.85 47.63
C TYR A 204 18.68 -85.80 47.35
N ALA A 205 19.43 -85.61 46.26
CA ALA A 205 20.68 -86.34 46.01
C ALA A 205 21.80 -85.98 47.00
N SER A 206 21.70 -84.83 47.68
CA SER A 206 22.68 -84.32 48.65
C SER A 206 22.34 -84.60 50.13
N MET A 207 21.25 -85.30 50.43
CA MET A 207 20.89 -85.72 51.80
C MET A 207 20.91 -87.25 51.96
N GLY A 208 22.10 -87.82 51.94
CA GLY A 208 22.38 -89.19 52.40
C GLY A 208 23.28 -89.19 53.64
N ASN A 209 22.80 -89.84 54.71
CA ASN A 209 23.45 -90.20 55.99
C ASN A 209 23.40 -89.19 57.16
N ALA A 210 22.43 -89.38 58.08
CA ALA A 210 22.66 -89.28 59.52
C ALA A 210 21.58 -90.01 60.35
N SER A 211 22.01 -91.15 60.92
CA SER A 211 21.57 -91.95 62.06
C SER A 211 20.10 -92.05 62.52
N VAL A 212 19.65 -93.31 62.53
CA VAL A 212 18.48 -93.90 63.23
C VAL A 212 18.51 -93.70 64.77
N ASP A 213 19.59 -93.19 65.34
CA ASP A 213 19.68 -92.90 66.78
C ASP A 213 18.92 -91.63 67.22
N ASP A 214 18.69 -90.66 66.31
CA ASP A 214 17.97 -89.41 66.64
C ASP A 214 16.44 -89.60 66.74
N GLU A 215 15.89 -90.59 66.04
CA GLU A 215 14.48 -90.98 66.19
C GLU A 215 14.23 -91.79 67.48
N LEU A 216 15.24 -92.45 68.03
CA LEU A 216 15.11 -93.24 69.26
C LEU A 216 15.04 -92.36 70.52
N ASN A 217 15.68 -91.18 70.51
CA ASN A 217 15.67 -90.27 71.67
C ASN A 217 14.37 -89.46 71.77
N LYS A 218 13.79 -89.01 70.65
CA LYS A 218 12.49 -88.31 70.65
C LYS A 218 11.34 -89.20 71.13
N LEU A 219 11.36 -90.49 70.80
CA LEU A 219 10.35 -91.45 71.26
C LEU A 219 10.44 -91.72 72.78
N LYS A 220 11.60 -91.51 73.41
CA LYS A 220 11.73 -91.61 74.87
C LYS A 220 11.21 -90.37 75.59
N GLU A 221 11.44 -89.18 75.03
CA GLU A 221 10.94 -87.92 75.60
C GLU A 221 9.40 -87.81 75.50
N GLU A 222 8.78 -88.31 74.42
CA GLU A 222 7.30 -88.31 74.32
C GLU A 222 6.61 -89.38 75.18
N LEU A 223 7.32 -90.45 75.58
CA LEU A 223 6.78 -91.48 76.47
C LEU A 223 6.99 -91.18 77.97
N GLY A 224 7.53 -90.01 78.32
CA GLY A 224 7.51 -89.48 79.69
C GLY A 224 8.55 -90.07 80.65
N LEU A 225 9.79 -90.24 80.17
CA LEU A 225 11.00 -90.36 81.00
C LEU A 225 11.98 -89.22 80.70
#